data_AF-A0A3D3RKD8-F1
#
_entry.id   AF-A0A3D3RKD8-F1
#
_cell.length_a   1.000
_cell.length_b   1.000
_cell.length_c   1.000
_cell.angle_alpha   90.00
_cell.angle_beta   90.00
_cell.angle_gamma   90.00
#
_symmetry.space_group_name_H-M   'P 1'
#
loop_
_entity.id
_entity.type
_entity.pdbx_description
1 polymer ?
#
loop_
_entity_poly.entity_id
_entity_poly.type
_entity_poly.pdbx_seq_one_letter_code
_entity_poly.pdbx_strand_id
1 'polypeptide(L)'
;EICEAIPEFYELDQQIAHNSIQKGKALLMGSSPAILEELKRSNMELSMRKIELLVEYGYPKDYLEPIYECPSCKDTGYIGQEKCHCLKKEIIKLLYSQSGITKQLEEENFSTFRYDYYSSNLIGDKPLSPRENISSIIELCKNFIDHFPEKHDNFLLQGNAGVGKTFLSNCIAKAILDKQCSVIYLTSFQLFDILEKHRFQKKYEEDNASPNIEFHYLFECDLLIIDDLGTEMNNSFVSSQLFLCINERLLKKKSTIISTNLSLAQLKEAYTERVVSRFIEHYHICNIYGEDIRLLKAFRN
;
A
#
# COMPACT_ATOMS: atom_id res chain seq x y z
N GLU A 1 3.33 6.46 41.02
CA GLU A 1 2.03 7.14 40.90
C GLU A 1 0.87 6.33 41.49
N ILE A 2 0.26 5.32 40.84
CA ILE A 2 -0.88 4.58 41.43
C ILE A 2 -0.54 3.93 42.78
N CYS A 3 0.59 3.22 42.87
CA CYS A 3 1.02 2.59 44.14
C CYS A 3 1.43 3.60 45.22
N GLU A 4 1.71 4.86 44.86
CA GLU A 4 2.01 5.93 45.82
C GLU A 4 0.72 6.63 46.28
N ALA A 5 -0.27 6.75 45.39
CA ALA A 5 -1.57 7.34 45.67
C ALA A 5 -2.53 6.38 46.39
N ILE A 6 -2.40 5.06 46.14
CA ILE A 6 -3.28 4.01 46.66
C ILE A 6 -2.41 2.88 47.25
N PRO A 7 -2.01 2.96 48.53
CA PRO A 7 -1.19 1.93 49.17
C PRO A 7 -1.82 0.52 49.16
N GLU A 8 -3.15 0.43 49.31
CA GLU A 8 -3.91 -0.83 49.22
C GLU A 8 -3.72 -1.51 47.85
N PHE A 9 -3.55 -0.73 46.78
CA PHE A 9 -3.33 -1.26 45.43
C PHE A 9 -2.03 -2.08 45.32
N TYR A 10 -0.99 -1.63 46.01
CA TYR A 10 0.31 -2.32 46.07
C TYR A 10 0.22 -3.62 46.86
N GLU A 11 -0.53 -3.63 47.96
CA GLU A 11 -0.75 -4.85 48.77
C GLU A 11 -1.49 -5.92 47.97
N LEU A 12 -2.52 -5.53 47.22
CA LEU A 12 -3.25 -6.44 46.32
C LEU A 12 -2.33 -7.00 45.23
N ASP A 13 -1.41 -6.19 44.67
CA ASP A 13 -0.42 -6.67 43.70
C ASP A 13 0.53 -7.71 44.30
N GLN A 14 0.99 -7.50 45.54
CA GLN A 14 1.81 -8.49 46.23
C GLN A 14 1.05 -9.80 46.48
N GLN A 15 -0.23 -9.73 46.83
CA GLN A 15 -1.07 -10.92 47.04
C GLN A 15 -1.28 -11.71 45.73
N ILE A 16 -1.55 -11.03 44.61
CA ILE A 16 -1.68 -11.67 43.29
C ILE A 16 -0.35 -12.34 42.87
N ALA A 17 0.78 -11.67 43.10
CA ALA A 17 2.11 -12.25 42.85
C ALA A 17 2.37 -13.48 43.73
N HIS A 18 2.00 -13.42 45.01
CA HIS A 18 2.12 -14.55 45.94
C HIS A 18 1.29 -15.76 45.49
N ASN A 19 0.02 -15.53 45.11
CA ASN A 19 -0.88 -16.56 44.58
C ASN A 19 -0.30 -17.21 43.30
N SER A 20 0.36 -16.43 42.45
CA SER A 20 1.02 -16.94 41.24
C SER A 20 2.17 -17.90 41.56
N ILE A 21 2.98 -17.58 42.58
CA ILE A 21 4.04 -18.46 43.09
C ILE A 21 3.45 -19.74 43.70
N GLN A 22 2.40 -19.62 44.51
CA GLN A 22 1.71 -20.76 45.10
C GLN A 22 1.13 -21.69 44.02
N LYS A 23 0.51 -21.13 42.99
CA LYS A 23 -0.02 -21.88 41.84
C LYS A 23 1.08 -22.63 41.11
N GLY A 24 2.25 -22.01 40.89
CA GLY A 24 3.41 -22.66 40.29
C GLY A 24 3.91 -23.85 41.12
N LYS A 25 4.01 -23.68 42.44
CA LYS A 25 4.37 -24.77 43.37
C LYS A 25 3.33 -25.90 43.37
N ALA A 26 2.05 -25.57 43.41
CA ALA A 26 0.96 -26.52 43.42
C ALA A 26 0.96 -27.42 42.16
N LEU A 27 1.23 -26.83 40.98
CA LEU A 27 1.36 -27.57 39.73
C LEU A 27 2.56 -28.53 39.74
N LEU A 28 3.73 -28.09 40.22
CA LEU A 28 4.93 -28.93 40.31
C LEU A 28 4.77 -30.08 41.30
N MET A 29 4.01 -29.87 42.37
CA MET A 29 3.76 -30.87 43.42
C MET A 29 2.56 -31.79 43.12
N GLY A 30 1.90 -31.65 41.96
CA GLY A 30 0.74 -32.47 41.59
C GLY A 30 -0.47 -32.28 42.53
N SER A 31 -0.65 -31.06 43.03
CA SER A 31 -1.74 -30.72 43.98
C SER A 31 -3.13 -30.84 43.35
N SER A 32 -4.17 -30.95 44.18
CA SER A 32 -5.53 -31.19 43.71
C SER A 32 -6.09 -30.02 42.86
N PRO A 33 -6.99 -30.31 41.89
CA PRO A 33 -7.64 -29.27 41.08
C PRO A 33 -8.40 -28.21 41.91
N ALA A 34 -8.87 -28.58 43.11
CA ALA A 34 -9.58 -27.67 44.01
C ALA A 34 -8.71 -26.50 44.47
N ILE A 35 -7.44 -26.75 44.80
CA ILE A 35 -6.49 -25.70 45.23
C ILE A 35 -6.20 -24.73 44.07
N LEU A 36 -6.09 -25.25 42.85
CA LEU A 36 -5.86 -24.42 41.67
C LEU A 36 -7.07 -23.53 41.35
N GLU A 37 -8.29 -24.02 41.56
CA GLU A 37 -9.52 -23.24 41.39
C GLU A 37 -9.69 -22.19 42.48
N GLU A 38 -9.33 -22.49 43.73
CA GLU A 38 -9.35 -21.53 44.84
C GLU A 38 -8.37 -20.35 44.59
N LEU A 39 -7.14 -20.65 44.18
CA LEU A 39 -6.14 -19.61 43.83
C LEU A 39 -6.58 -18.76 42.63
N LYS A 40 -7.27 -19.35 41.64
CA LYS A 40 -7.87 -18.60 40.52
C LYS A 40 -8.97 -17.66 41.01
N ARG A 41 -9.88 -18.14 41.85
CA ARG A 41 -10.98 -17.33 42.41
C ARG A 41 -10.44 -16.16 43.21
N SER A 42 -9.49 -16.41 44.10
CA SER A 42 -8.82 -15.36 44.88
C SER A 42 -8.17 -14.31 43.97
N ASN A 43 -7.44 -14.71 42.93
CA ASN A 43 -6.85 -13.76 41.98
C ASN A 43 -7.90 -12.92 41.22
N MET A 44 -9.07 -13.50 40.92
CA MET A 44 -10.16 -12.79 40.27
C MET A 44 -10.77 -11.73 41.20
N GLU A 45 -11.02 -12.07 42.47
CA GLU A 45 -11.53 -11.15 43.49
C GLU A 45 -10.54 -9.99 43.74
N LEU A 46 -9.25 -10.30 43.89
CA LEU A 46 -8.19 -9.29 44.07
C LEU A 46 -8.11 -8.35 42.85
N SER A 47 -8.24 -8.90 41.64
CA SER A 47 -8.21 -8.10 40.40
C SER A 47 -9.45 -7.21 40.26
N MET A 48 -10.63 -7.67 40.69
CA MET A 48 -11.83 -6.82 40.77
C MET A 48 -11.66 -5.69 41.78
N ARG A 49 -11.12 -5.97 42.97
CA ARG A 49 -10.86 -4.94 43.99
C ARG A 49 -9.88 -3.87 43.49
N LYS A 50 -8.86 -4.25 42.72
CA LYS A 50 -7.95 -3.30 42.07
C LYS A 50 -8.69 -2.34 41.12
N ILE A 51 -9.64 -2.83 40.33
CA ILE A 51 -10.44 -1.99 39.43
C ILE A 51 -11.35 -1.05 40.23
N GLU A 52 -11.97 -1.52 41.31
CA GLU A 52 -12.79 -0.69 42.20
C GLU A 52 -11.97 0.45 42.82
N LEU A 53 -10.77 0.15 43.32
CA LEU A 53 -9.86 1.15 43.88
C LEU A 53 -9.45 2.22 42.88
N LEU A 54 -9.24 1.86 41.61
CA LEU A 54 -8.98 2.86 40.56
C LEU A 54 -10.15 3.84 40.45
N VAL A 55 -11.38 3.33 40.38
CA VAL A 55 -12.60 4.16 40.25
C VAL A 55 -12.85 5.00 41.51
N GLU A 56 -12.68 4.43 42.71
CA GLU A 56 -12.83 5.14 43.99
C GLU A 56 -11.91 6.36 44.09
N TYR A 57 -10.70 6.26 43.55
CA TYR A 57 -9.70 7.35 43.54
C TYR A 57 -9.78 8.23 42.28
N GLY A 58 -10.82 8.09 41.46
CA GLY A 58 -11.11 8.95 40.32
C GLY A 58 -10.39 8.57 39.02
N TYR A 59 -9.74 7.40 38.97
CA TYR A 59 -9.12 6.88 37.76
C TYR A 59 -10.14 6.08 36.93
N PRO A 60 -10.07 6.12 35.58
CA PRO A 60 -10.81 5.22 34.72
C PRO A 60 -10.52 3.74 35.05
N LYS A 61 -11.52 2.86 34.87
CA LYS A 61 -11.38 1.41 35.09
C LYS A 61 -10.28 0.75 34.23
N ASP A 62 -9.99 1.35 33.08
CA ASP A 62 -9.02 0.94 32.07
C ASP A 62 -7.71 1.73 32.16
N TYR A 63 -7.50 2.49 33.25
CA TYR A 63 -6.32 3.36 33.41
C TYR A 63 -4.96 2.64 33.27
N LEU A 64 -4.94 1.34 33.58
CA LEU A 64 -3.74 0.51 33.48
C LEU A 64 -3.72 -0.36 32.22
N GLU A 65 -4.76 -0.29 31.39
CA GLU A 65 -4.73 -0.96 30.10
C GLU A 65 -3.78 -0.21 29.16
N PRO A 66 -2.85 -0.91 28.50
CA PRO A 66 -1.97 -0.28 27.53
C PRO A 66 -2.78 0.34 26.38
N ILE A 67 -2.56 1.64 26.15
CA ILE A 67 -3.13 2.36 25.02
C ILE A 67 -2.27 2.05 23.80
N TYR A 68 -2.86 1.37 22.82
CA TYR A 68 -2.19 1.01 21.58
C TYR A 68 -2.48 2.03 20.47
N GLU A 69 -1.48 2.36 19.66
CA GLU A 69 -1.69 3.17 18.45
C GLU A 69 -2.54 2.40 17.42
N CYS A 70 -2.31 1.10 17.29
CA CYS A 70 -3.07 0.19 16.47
C CYS A 70 -3.79 -0.86 17.35
N PRO A 71 -5.10 -0.69 17.60
CA PRO A 71 -5.89 -1.64 18.38
C PRO A 71 -5.92 -3.05 17.78
N SER A 72 -5.77 -3.19 16.46
CA SER A 72 -5.88 -4.48 15.77
C SER A 72 -4.70 -5.41 16.03
N CYS A 73 -3.47 -4.89 16.05
CA CYS A 73 -2.27 -5.69 16.30
C CYS A 73 -1.62 -5.42 17.66
N LYS A 74 -2.17 -4.48 18.45
CA LYS A 74 -1.59 -4.05 19.72
C LYS A 74 -0.13 -3.64 19.56
N ASP A 75 0.13 -2.86 18.52
CA ASP A 75 1.44 -2.33 18.11
C ASP A 75 2.53 -3.35 17.78
N THR A 76 2.19 -4.64 17.71
CA THR A 76 3.13 -5.68 17.26
C THR A 76 3.42 -5.61 15.77
N GLY A 77 2.53 -4.98 15.00
CA GLY A 77 2.58 -4.97 13.54
C GLY A 77 2.06 -6.25 12.87
N TYR A 78 1.62 -7.26 13.64
CA TYR A 78 1.12 -8.54 13.11
C TYR A 78 -0.23 -8.93 13.71
N ILE A 79 -1.06 -9.62 12.92
CA ILE A 79 -2.27 -10.29 13.38
C ILE A 79 -2.08 -11.77 13.08
N GLY A 80 -1.66 -12.55 14.08
CA GLY A 80 -1.18 -13.91 13.87
C GLY A 80 0.15 -13.92 13.11
N GLN A 81 0.18 -14.57 11.95
CA GLN A 81 1.36 -14.58 11.05
C GLN A 81 1.27 -13.51 9.95
N GLU A 82 0.13 -12.84 9.81
CA GLU A 82 -0.09 -11.85 8.76
C GLU A 82 0.33 -10.45 9.22
N LYS A 83 0.96 -9.70 8.31
CA LYS A 83 1.30 -8.29 8.59
C LYS A 83 0.01 -7.47 8.76
N CYS A 84 -0.09 -6.75 9.85
CA CYS A 84 -1.18 -5.83 10.12
C CYS A 84 -1.17 -4.67 9.10
N HIS A 85 -2.34 -4.08 8.86
CA HIS A 85 -2.48 -2.89 8.03
C HIS A 85 -1.59 -1.73 8.48
N CYS A 86 -1.37 -1.53 9.80
CA CYS A 86 -0.48 -0.49 10.31
C CYS A 86 0.98 -0.69 9.88
N LEU A 87 1.48 -1.93 9.94
CA LEU A 87 2.83 -2.27 9.51
C LEU A 87 2.97 -2.16 7.99
N LYS A 88 1.97 -2.62 7.23
CA LYS A 88 1.92 -2.43 5.77
C LYS A 88 2.01 -0.95 5.42
N LYS A 89 1.25 -0.08 6.10
CA LYS A 89 1.27 1.38 5.91
C LYS A 89 2.66 1.98 6.13
N GLU A 90 3.35 1.60 7.20
CA GLU A 90 4.72 2.10 7.46
C GLU A 90 5.75 1.56 6.46
N ILE A 91 5.62 0.31 6.02
CA ILE A 91 6.46 -0.24 4.94
C ILE A 91 6.24 0.53 3.64
N ILE A 92 5.00 0.82 3.28
CA ILE A 92 4.65 1.60 2.10
C ILE A 92 5.25 3.01 2.21
N LYS A 93 5.08 3.69 3.35
CA LYS A 93 5.70 5.00 3.59
C LYS A 93 7.22 4.94 3.46
N LEU A 94 7.87 3.90 4.00
CA LEU A 94 9.32 3.73 3.88
C LEU A 94 9.73 3.60 2.41
N LEU A 95 9.05 2.75 1.63
CA LEU A 95 9.29 2.59 0.20
C LEU A 95 9.13 3.92 -0.56
N TYR A 96 8.13 4.74 -0.19
CA TYR A 96 7.92 6.05 -0.79
C TYR A 96 8.92 7.12 -0.36
N SER A 97 9.35 7.10 0.90
CA SER A 97 10.35 8.05 1.40
C SER A 97 11.69 7.89 0.68
N GLN A 98 12.00 6.66 0.25
CA GLN A 98 13.20 6.34 -0.51
C GLN A 98 13.07 6.73 -1.99
N SER A 99 11.86 6.80 -2.55
CA SER A 99 11.61 7.14 -3.96
C SER A 99 11.37 8.63 -4.22
N GLY A 100 11.23 9.47 -3.18
CA GLY A 100 11.01 10.91 -3.32
C GLY A 100 9.60 11.31 -3.79
N ILE A 101 8.72 10.33 -4.01
CA ILE A 101 7.36 10.49 -4.54
C ILE A 101 6.44 11.25 -3.58
N THR A 102 6.69 11.20 -2.27
CA THR A 102 5.83 11.84 -1.27
C THR A 102 5.60 13.33 -1.55
N LYS A 103 6.64 14.07 -1.98
CA LYS A 103 6.51 15.48 -2.35
C LYS A 103 5.68 15.67 -3.62
N GLN A 104 5.87 14.81 -4.61
CA GLN A 104 5.11 14.86 -5.86
C GLN A 104 3.62 14.62 -5.61
N LEU A 105 3.25 13.72 -4.70
CA LEU A 105 1.84 13.44 -4.39
C LEU A 105 1.13 14.58 -3.65
N GLU A 106 1.87 15.44 -2.94
CA GLU A 106 1.33 16.66 -2.32
C GLU A 106 0.99 17.73 -3.36
N GLU A 107 1.78 17.82 -4.43
CA GLU A 107 1.63 18.82 -5.49
C GLU A 107 0.81 18.32 -6.68
N GLU A 108 0.84 17.03 -6.97
CA GLU A 108 0.22 16.38 -8.13
C GLU A 108 -0.94 15.46 -7.70
N ASN A 109 -2.12 16.06 -7.51
CA ASN A 109 -3.32 15.34 -7.13
C ASN A 109 -4.59 15.95 -7.74
N PHE A 110 -5.74 15.30 -7.55
CA PHE A 110 -7.00 15.75 -8.15
C PHE A 110 -7.43 17.15 -7.70
N SER A 111 -6.98 17.64 -6.54
CA SER A 111 -7.30 18.99 -6.06
C SER A 111 -6.48 20.07 -6.77
N THR A 112 -5.27 19.73 -7.21
CA THR A 112 -4.37 20.63 -7.95
C THR A 112 -4.47 20.42 -9.47
N PHE A 113 -5.30 19.49 -9.93
CA PHE A 113 -5.55 19.26 -11.36
C PHE A 113 -6.26 20.46 -12.00
N ARG A 114 -5.77 20.88 -13.16
CA ARG A 114 -6.18 22.13 -13.83
C ARG A 114 -6.62 21.86 -15.27
N TYR A 115 -7.92 21.86 -15.50
CA TYR A 115 -8.55 21.65 -16.81
C TYR A 115 -8.24 22.77 -17.82
N ASP A 116 -7.86 23.96 -17.35
CA ASP A 116 -7.53 25.12 -18.18
C ASP A 116 -6.20 24.98 -18.94
N TYR A 117 -5.37 24.00 -18.60
CA TYR A 117 -4.21 23.62 -19.42
C TYR A 117 -4.59 22.82 -20.68
N TYR A 118 -5.82 22.32 -20.76
CA TYR A 118 -6.31 21.58 -21.91
C TYR A 118 -7.19 22.49 -22.77
N SER A 119 -6.90 22.55 -24.07
CA SER A 119 -7.65 23.35 -25.03
C SER A 119 -9.09 22.83 -25.18
N SER A 120 -10.04 23.75 -25.33
CA SER A 120 -11.43 23.45 -25.70
C SER A 120 -11.64 23.31 -27.20
N ASN A 121 -10.60 23.56 -28.01
CA ASN A 121 -10.69 23.43 -29.46
C ASN A 121 -10.38 22.00 -29.90
N LEU A 122 -11.05 21.55 -30.97
CA LEU A 122 -10.75 20.26 -31.60
C LEU A 122 -9.34 20.28 -32.21
N ILE A 123 -8.67 19.12 -32.18
CA ILE A 123 -7.34 18.93 -32.76
C ILE A 123 -7.45 17.88 -33.87
N GLY A 124 -7.25 18.29 -35.13
CA GLY A 124 -7.31 17.41 -36.30
C GLY A 124 -8.62 16.60 -36.34
N ASP A 125 -8.51 15.30 -36.61
CA ASP A 125 -9.64 14.38 -36.71
C ASP A 125 -10.04 13.74 -35.37
N LYS A 126 -9.63 14.32 -34.23
CA LYS A 126 -9.98 13.77 -32.91
C LYS A 126 -11.47 14.00 -32.60
N PRO A 127 -12.15 13.01 -32.00
CA PRO A 127 -13.60 13.11 -31.75
C PRO A 127 -13.97 14.08 -30.63
N LEU A 128 -13.02 14.43 -29.75
CA LEU A 128 -13.22 15.31 -28.60
C LEU A 128 -12.12 16.36 -28.57
N SER A 129 -12.38 17.52 -27.95
CA SER A 129 -11.32 18.45 -27.60
C SER A 129 -10.41 17.84 -26.51
N PRO A 130 -9.15 18.28 -26.37
CA PRO A 130 -8.28 17.87 -25.27
C PRO A 130 -8.94 17.97 -23.89
N ARG A 131 -9.71 19.04 -23.65
CA ARG A 131 -10.41 19.27 -22.38
C ARG A 131 -11.53 18.26 -22.14
N GLU A 132 -12.35 17.98 -23.15
CA GLU A 132 -13.41 16.98 -23.04
C GLU A 132 -12.81 15.58 -22.87
N ASN A 133 -11.78 15.25 -23.64
CA ASN A 133 -11.07 13.99 -23.56
C ASN A 133 -10.50 13.71 -22.16
N ILE A 134 -9.73 14.64 -21.60
CA ILE A 134 -9.16 14.44 -20.27
C ILE A 134 -10.24 14.41 -19.18
N SER A 135 -11.34 15.15 -19.36
CA SER A 135 -12.46 15.13 -18.43
C SER A 135 -13.12 13.75 -18.37
N SER A 136 -13.40 13.14 -19.52
CA SER A 136 -13.95 11.77 -19.59
C SER A 136 -12.98 10.73 -19.02
N ILE A 137 -11.68 10.88 -19.29
CA ILE A 137 -10.65 9.97 -18.72
C ILE A 137 -10.60 10.11 -17.19
N ILE A 138 -10.64 11.34 -16.65
CA ILE A 138 -10.64 11.57 -15.21
C ILE A 138 -11.89 10.98 -14.56
N GLU A 139 -13.06 11.12 -15.19
CA GLU A 139 -14.30 10.52 -14.70
C GLU A 139 -14.19 9.00 -14.61
N LEU A 140 -13.63 8.36 -15.64
CA LEU A 140 -13.35 6.93 -15.65
C LEU A 140 -12.40 6.52 -14.50
N CYS A 141 -11.32 7.29 -14.29
CA CYS A 141 -10.37 7.03 -13.20
C CYS A 141 -11.00 7.23 -11.82
N LYS A 142 -11.84 8.25 -11.63
CA LYS A 142 -12.57 8.50 -10.38
C LYS A 142 -13.54 7.36 -10.07
N ASN A 143 -14.29 6.90 -11.07
CA ASN A 143 -15.18 5.75 -10.90
C ASN A 143 -14.41 4.47 -10.49
N PHE A 144 -13.23 4.24 -11.08
CA PHE A 144 -12.35 3.16 -10.64
C PHE A 144 -11.91 3.33 -9.18
N ILE A 145 -11.43 4.52 -8.81
CA ILE A 145 -11.00 4.83 -7.45
C ILE A 145 -12.13 4.58 -6.46
N ASP A 146 -13.35 5.03 -6.76
CA ASP A 146 -14.51 4.93 -5.86
C ASP A 146 -14.83 3.48 -5.48
N HIS A 147 -14.63 2.53 -6.41
CA HIS A 147 -14.90 1.10 -6.22
C HIS A 147 -13.66 0.26 -5.86
N PHE A 148 -12.53 0.91 -5.57
CA PHE A 148 -11.31 0.24 -5.16
C PHE A 148 -11.27 0.02 -3.64
N PRO A 149 -10.83 -1.16 -3.12
CA PRO A 149 -10.19 -2.27 -3.84
C PRO A 149 -11.13 -3.41 -4.29
N GLU A 150 -12.45 -3.28 -4.16
CA GLU A 150 -13.39 -4.36 -4.46
C GLU A 150 -13.47 -4.70 -5.96
N LYS A 151 -13.26 -3.71 -6.83
CA LYS A 151 -13.14 -3.87 -8.27
C LYS A 151 -11.71 -3.58 -8.73
N HIS A 152 -11.27 -4.36 -9.69
CA HIS A 152 -9.93 -4.26 -10.26
C HIS A 152 -10.02 -3.91 -11.74
N ASP A 153 -9.60 -2.70 -12.06
CA ASP A 153 -9.40 -2.27 -13.44
C ASP A 153 -7.92 -1.93 -13.67
N ASN A 154 -7.51 -1.94 -14.94
CA ASN A 154 -6.17 -1.58 -15.36
C ASN A 154 -6.23 -0.44 -16.38
N PHE A 155 -5.22 0.42 -16.38
CA PHE A 155 -5.20 1.60 -17.25
C PHE A 155 -3.90 1.68 -18.02
N LEU A 156 -4.01 1.94 -19.32
CA LEU A 156 -2.87 2.31 -20.17
C LEU A 156 -3.03 3.78 -20.56
N LEU A 157 -2.31 4.65 -19.87
CA LEU A 157 -2.25 6.08 -20.15
C LEU A 157 -1.26 6.31 -21.29
N GLN A 158 -1.76 6.62 -22.47
CA GLN A 158 -0.97 6.82 -23.68
C GLN A 158 -1.04 8.28 -24.13
N GLY A 159 0.03 8.82 -24.71
CA GLY A 159 0.00 10.18 -25.25
C GLY A 159 1.39 10.80 -25.34
N ASN A 160 1.51 11.93 -26.03
CA ASN A 160 2.79 12.62 -26.21
C ASN A 160 3.40 13.08 -24.86
N ALA A 161 4.70 13.40 -24.87
CA ALA A 161 5.35 13.99 -23.70
C ALA A 161 4.62 15.28 -23.26
N GLY A 162 4.54 15.51 -21.95
CA GLY A 162 4.00 16.74 -21.40
C GLY A 162 2.47 16.88 -21.33
N VAL A 163 1.69 15.90 -21.82
CA VAL A 163 0.21 15.96 -21.81
C VAL A 163 -0.46 15.62 -20.45
N GLY A 164 0.34 15.29 -19.42
CA GLY A 164 -0.16 15.05 -18.06
C GLY A 164 -0.38 13.59 -17.64
N LYS A 165 0.18 12.61 -18.35
CA LYS A 165 0.07 11.17 -17.99
C LYS A 165 0.58 10.85 -16.58
N THR A 166 1.82 11.24 -16.27
CA THR A 166 2.45 11.07 -14.95
C THR A 166 1.67 11.81 -13.86
N PHE A 167 1.18 13.01 -14.16
CA PHE A 167 0.37 13.77 -13.20
C PHE A 167 -0.93 13.01 -12.86
N LEU A 168 -1.59 12.43 -13.87
CA LEU A 168 -2.79 11.64 -13.66
C LEU A 168 -2.51 10.35 -12.88
N SER A 169 -1.40 9.66 -13.15
CA SER A 169 -1.03 8.47 -12.36
C SER A 169 -0.74 8.83 -10.90
N ASN A 170 -0.11 9.97 -10.63
CA ASN A 170 0.09 10.51 -9.29
C ASN A 170 -1.23 10.89 -8.59
N CYS A 171 -2.20 11.47 -9.32
CA CYS A 171 -3.53 11.73 -8.79
C CYS A 171 -4.22 10.45 -8.31
N ILE A 172 -4.14 9.38 -9.11
CA ILE A 172 -4.72 8.08 -8.77
C ILE A 172 -3.97 7.47 -7.58
N ALA A 173 -2.64 7.50 -7.61
CA ALA A 173 -1.80 7.00 -6.51
C ALA A 173 -2.18 7.64 -5.16
N LYS A 174 -2.27 8.97 -5.11
CA LYS A 174 -2.64 9.70 -3.90
C LYS A 174 -4.02 9.29 -3.40
N ALA A 175 -5.01 9.23 -4.28
CA ALA A 175 -6.37 8.88 -3.91
C ALA A 175 -6.49 7.44 -3.36
N ILE A 176 -5.74 6.48 -3.93
CA ILE A 176 -5.72 5.10 -3.45
C ILE A 176 -4.95 4.96 -2.13
N LEU A 177 -3.86 5.72 -1.95
CA LEU A 177 -3.14 5.78 -0.68
C LEU A 177 -4.00 6.35 0.45
N ASP A 178 -4.84 7.36 0.15
CA ASP A 178 -5.78 7.93 1.12
C ASP A 178 -6.85 6.92 1.56
N LYS A 179 -7.17 5.94 0.71
CA LYS A 179 -8.01 4.78 1.06
C LYS A 179 -7.28 3.69 1.85
N GLN A 180 -6.03 3.92 2.26
CA GLN A 180 -5.18 2.98 3.00
C GLN A 180 -4.85 1.69 2.23
N CYS A 181 -4.97 1.72 0.90
CA CYS A 181 -4.55 0.62 0.05
C CYS A 181 -3.06 0.73 -0.32
N SER A 182 -2.47 -0.41 -0.64
CA SER A 182 -1.05 -0.47 -1.01
C SER A 182 -0.84 -0.07 -2.47
N VAL A 183 -0.02 0.96 -2.66
CA VAL A 183 0.40 1.43 -3.99
C VAL A 183 1.92 1.25 -4.09
N ILE A 184 2.39 0.81 -5.25
CA ILE A 184 3.80 0.84 -5.64
C ILE A 184 3.89 1.65 -6.92
N TYR A 185 4.81 2.60 -6.93
CA TYR A 185 5.10 3.42 -8.10
C TYR A 185 6.55 3.22 -8.49
N LEU A 186 6.78 2.87 -9.74
CA LEU A 186 8.10 2.65 -10.32
C LEU A 186 8.16 3.29 -11.70
N THR A 187 9.32 3.83 -12.06
CA THR A 187 9.62 4.04 -13.49
C THR A 187 9.83 2.68 -14.18
N SER A 188 9.70 2.63 -15.51
CA SER A 188 9.99 1.38 -16.24
C SER A 188 11.40 0.86 -15.93
N PHE A 189 12.39 1.75 -15.85
CA PHE A 189 13.76 1.40 -15.51
C PHE A 189 13.87 0.70 -14.14
N GLN A 190 13.24 1.28 -13.10
CA GLN A 190 13.24 0.69 -11.76
C GLN A 190 12.55 -0.68 -11.73
N LEU A 191 11.43 -0.82 -12.46
CA LEU A 191 10.75 -2.10 -12.59
C LEU A 191 11.69 -3.17 -13.15
N PHE A 192 12.36 -2.89 -14.28
CA PHE A 192 13.22 -3.88 -14.91
C PHE A 192 14.47 -4.19 -14.09
N ASP A 193 15.05 -3.19 -13.39
CA ASP A 193 16.17 -3.41 -12.46
C ASP A 193 15.78 -4.39 -11.33
N ILE A 194 14.58 -4.24 -10.74
CA ILE A 194 14.06 -5.16 -9.72
C ILE A 194 13.87 -6.57 -10.29
N LEU A 195 13.24 -6.69 -11.47
CA LEU A 195 12.99 -7.97 -12.13
C LEU A 195 14.29 -8.67 -12.53
N GLU A 196 15.29 -7.91 -12.97
CA GLU A 196 16.62 -8.38 -13.35
C GLU A 196 17.38 -8.94 -12.15
N LYS A 197 17.49 -8.14 -11.07
CA LYS A 197 18.15 -8.55 -9.82
C LYS A 197 17.57 -9.84 -9.26
N HIS A 198 16.25 -9.98 -9.22
CA HIS A 198 15.61 -11.18 -8.70
C HIS A 198 15.95 -12.44 -9.53
N ARG A 199 15.99 -12.33 -10.88
CA ARG A 199 16.31 -13.49 -11.72
C ARG A 199 17.77 -13.90 -11.63
N PHE A 200 18.69 -12.95 -11.50
CA PHE A 200 20.12 -13.26 -11.32
C PHE A 200 20.41 -13.83 -9.93
N GLN A 201 19.81 -13.30 -8.87
CA GLN A 201 19.91 -13.88 -7.52
C GLN A 201 19.45 -15.34 -7.49
N LYS A 202 18.33 -15.66 -8.15
CA LYS A 202 17.86 -17.05 -8.32
C LYS A 202 18.82 -17.97 -9.06
N LYS A 203 19.77 -17.42 -9.83
CA LYS A 203 20.71 -18.18 -10.66
C LYS A 203 22.03 -18.47 -9.94
N TYR A 204 22.30 -17.78 -8.82
CA TYR A 204 23.58 -17.87 -8.09
C TYR A 204 23.45 -18.45 -6.67
N GLU A 205 22.26 -18.57 -6.09
CA GLU A 205 22.10 -18.95 -4.67
C GLU A 205 21.11 -20.11 -4.46
N GLU A 206 21.66 -21.31 -4.24
CA GLU A 206 20.94 -22.47 -3.67
C GLU A 206 20.85 -22.40 -2.13
N ASP A 207 21.53 -21.46 -1.45
CA ASP A 207 21.53 -21.37 0.01
C ASP A 207 21.53 -19.90 0.51
N ASN A 208 20.48 -19.50 1.22
CA ASN A 208 20.41 -18.36 2.15
C ASN A 208 20.27 -16.91 1.62
N ALA A 209 19.66 -16.68 0.46
CA ALA A 209 19.24 -15.33 0.07
C ALA A 209 17.87 -14.98 0.69
N SER A 210 17.80 -13.85 1.41
CA SER A 210 16.51 -13.23 1.76
C SER A 210 15.67 -13.06 0.48
N PRO A 211 14.40 -13.51 0.45
CA PRO A 211 13.56 -13.31 -0.73
C PRO A 211 13.55 -11.82 -1.04
N ASN A 212 13.88 -11.45 -2.28
CA ASN A 212 13.96 -10.05 -2.70
C ASN A 212 12.63 -9.37 -2.40
N ILE A 213 12.63 -8.62 -1.29
CA ILE A 213 11.42 -8.12 -0.62
C ILE A 213 10.64 -7.20 -1.59
N GLU A 214 11.37 -6.43 -2.39
CA GLU A 214 10.84 -5.53 -3.42
C GLU A 214 10.07 -6.30 -4.50
N PHE A 215 10.62 -7.44 -4.97
CA PHE A 215 9.96 -8.29 -5.96
C PHE A 215 8.64 -8.85 -5.43
N HIS A 216 8.60 -9.31 -4.17
CA HIS A 216 7.36 -9.83 -3.60
C HIS A 216 6.29 -8.74 -3.49
N TYR A 217 6.66 -7.55 -3.02
CA TYR A 217 5.72 -6.44 -2.91
C TYR A 217 5.15 -5.99 -4.26
N LEU A 218 5.93 -6.09 -5.35
CA LEU A 218 5.47 -5.80 -6.72
C LEU A 218 4.20 -6.58 -7.10
N PHE A 219 4.05 -7.82 -6.63
CA PHE A 219 2.90 -8.68 -6.98
C PHE A 219 1.79 -8.66 -5.94
N GLU A 220 2.10 -8.29 -4.69
CA GLU A 220 1.13 -8.26 -3.61
C GLU A 220 0.44 -6.90 -3.44
N CYS A 221 1.05 -5.81 -3.91
CA CYS A 221 0.44 -4.49 -3.82
C CYS A 221 -0.88 -4.41 -4.59
N ASP A 222 -1.83 -3.66 -4.01
CA ASP A 222 -3.17 -3.49 -4.56
C ASP A 222 -3.12 -2.76 -5.90
N LEU A 223 -2.27 -1.73 -6.01
CA LEU A 223 -2.03 -0.98 -7.23
C LEU A 223 -0.53 -0.89 -7.55
N LEU A 224 -0.17 -1.26 -8.78
CA LEU A 224 1.16 -1.03 -9.34
C LEU A 224 1.06 0.05 -10.42
N ILE A 225 1.91 1.07 -10.33
CA ILE A 225 2.07 2.12 -11.33
C ILE A 225 3.44 1.97 -11.97
N ILE A 226 3.45 1.85 -13.29
CA ILE A 226 4.66 1.79 -14.12
C ILE A 226 4.68 3.05 -14.98
N ASP A 227 5.55 3.99 -14.65
CA ASP A 227 5.66 5.27 -15.36
C ASP A 227 6.69 5.21 -16.51
N ASP A 228 6.38 5.90 -17.62
CA ASP A 228 7.22 6.05 -18.80
C ASP A 228 7.75 4.73 -19.40
N LEU A 229 6.84 3.76 -19.56
CA LEU A 229 7.11 2.49 -20.24
C LEU A 229 7.56 2.73 -21.70
N GLY A 230 8.68 2.14 -22.10
CA GLY A 230 9.26 2.27 -23.45
C GLY A 230 10.50 3.17 -23.53
N THR A 231 11.02 3.63 -22.39
CA THR A 231 12.26 4.41 -22.29
C THR A 231 13.50 3.54 -22.07
N GLU A 232 13.31 2.28 -21.72
CA GLU A 232 14.35 1.30 -21.46
C GLU A 232 14.99 0.71 -22.74
N MET A 233 16.16 0.09 -22.58
CA MET A 233 16.80 -0.67 -23.65
C MET A 233 16.03 -1.97 -23.92
N ASN A 234 15.20 -1.96 -24.96
CA ASN A 234 14.40 -3.12 -25.34
C ASN A 234 15.29 -4.30 -25.76
N ASN A 235 15.10 -5.43 -25.08
CA ASN A 235 15.65 -6.73 -25.46
C ASN A 235 14.60 -7.82 -25.16
N SER A 236 14.83 -9.03 -25.67
CA SER A 236 13.89 -10.15 -25.49
C SER A 236 13.63 -10.49 -24.01
N PHE A 237 14.58 -10.16 -23.13
CA PHE A 237 14.47 -10.33 -21.70
C PHE A 237 13.44 -9.37 -21.08
N VAL A 238 13.55 -8.08 -21.37
CA VAL A 238 12.63 -7.02 -20.92
C VAL A 238 11.19 -7.37 -21.29
N SER A 239 10.95 -7.73 -22.56
CA SER A 239 9.62 -8.12 -23.04
C SER A 239 9.05 -9.32 -22.29
N SER A 240 9.88 -10.31 -21.99
CA SER A 240 9.46 -11.51 -21.26
C SER A 240 9.14 -11.21 -19.79
N GLN A 241 9.93 -10.34 -19.15
CA GLN A 241 9.70 -9.92 -17.77
C GLN A 241 8.44 -9.05 -17.63
N LEU A 242 8.22 -8.12 -18.56
CA LEU A 242 7.01 -7.30 -18.59
C LEU A 242 5.76 -8.18 -18.76
N PHE A 243 5.80 -9.13 -19.70
CA PHE A 243 4.70 -10.07 -19.90
C PHE A 243 4.39 -10.88 -18.64
N LEU A 244 5.41 -11.42 -17.97
CA LEU A 244 5.25 -12.13 -16.72
C LEU A 244 4.63 -11.24 -15.64
N CYS A 245 5.15 -10.01 -15.49
CA CYS A 245 4.66 -9.05 -14.51
C CYS A 245 3.16 -8.78 -14.68
N ILE A 246 2.74 -8.42 -15.90
CA ILE A 246 1.35 -8.15 -16.24
C ILE A 246 0.48 -9.39 -16.00
N ASN A 247 0.92 -10.56 -16.48
CA ASN A 247 0.12 -11.78 -16.41
C ASN A 247 -0.13 -12.24 -14.97
N GLU A 248 0.90 -12.21 -14.12
CA GLU A 248 0.75 -12.55 -12.69
C GLU A 248 -0.21 -11.61 -11.97
N ARG A 249 -0.12 -10.30 -12.24
CA ARG A 249 -1.04 -9.32 -11.63
C ARG A 249 -2.48 -9.51 -12.10
N LEU A 250 -2.69 -9.82 -13.38
CA LEU A 250 -4.02 -10.14 -13.90
C LEU A 250 -4.60 -11.40 -13.24
N LEU A 251 -3.80 -12.46 -13.08
CA LEU A 251 -4.22 -13.70 -12.41
C LEU A 251 -4.58 -13.47 -10.94
N LYS A 252 -3.81 -12.63 -10.24
CA LYS A 252 -4.06 -12.25 -8.85
C LYS A 252 -5.15 -11.19 -8.68
N LYS A 253 -5.74 -10.69 -9.77
CA LYS A 253 -6.69 -9.57 -9.78
C LYS A 253 -6.12 -8.34 -9.04
N LYS A 254 -4.91 -7.93 -9.39
CA LYS A 254 -4.26 -6.73 -8.85
C LYS A 254 -4.20 -5.66 -9.92
N SER A 255 -4.61 -4.44 -9.59
CA SER A 255 -4.73 -3.34 -10.56
C SER A 255 -3.37 -2.82 -11.00
N THR A 256 -3.25 -2.48 -12.28
CA THR A 256 -2.01 -1.96 -12.86
C THR A 256 -2.31 -0.73 -13.71
N ILE A 257 -1.55 0.35 -13.49
CA ILE A 257 -1.58 1.56 -14.32
C ILE A 257 -0.23 1.69 -14.99
N ILE A 258 -0.24 1.89 -16.30
CA ILE A 258 0.96 2.04 -17.11
C ILE A 258 0.86 3.37 -17.83
N SER A 259 1.91 4.18 -17.80
CA SER A 259 2.02 5.36 -18.65
C SER A 259 3.07 5.14 -19.75
N THR A 260 2.83 5.64 -20.96
CA THR A 260 3.76 5.50 -22.07
C THR A 260 3.60 6.60 -23.12
N ASN A 261 4.71 6.96 -23.77
CA ASN A 261 4.72 7.84 -24.95
C ASN A 261 4.56 7.06 -26.27
N LEU A 262 4.57 5.73 -26.23
CA LEU A 262 4.51 4.87 -27.40
C LEU A 262 3.06 4.57 -27.80
N SER A 263 2.78 4.57 -29.10
CA SER A 263 1.54 4.01 -29.64
C SER A 263 1.46 2.50 -29.47
N LEU A 264 0.26 1.91 -29.54
CA LEU A 264 0.10 0.44 -29.53
C LEU A 264 0.95 -0.28 -30.59
N ALA A 265 1.13 0.32 -31.77
CA ALA A 265 1.99 -0.22 -32.81
C ALA A 265 3.47 -0.23 -32.37
N GLN A 266 3.93 0.88 -31.79
CA GLN A 266 5.29 0.98 -31.25
C GLN A 266 5.50 0.07 -30.03
N LEU A 267 4.48 -0.13 -29.18
CA LEU A 267 4.53 -1.09 -28.08
C LEU A 267 4.64 -2.53 -28.59
N LYS A 268 3.98 -2.85 -29.71
CA LYS A 268 4.08 -4.17 -30.35
C LYS A 268 5.50 -4.44 -30.85
N GLU A 269 6.13 -3.42 -31.44
CA GLU A 269 7.53 -3.49 -31.90
C GLU A 269 8.52 -3.56 -30.73
N ALA A 270 8.28 -2.78 -29.67
CA ALA A 270 9.15 -2.70 -28.50
C ALA A 270 9.16 -3.99 -27.66
N TYR A 271 7.99 -4.56 -27.37
CA TYR A 271 7.87 -5.70 -26.46
C TYR A 271 7.57 -7.00 -27.20
N THR A 272 6.29 -7.24 -27.50
CA THR A 272 5.76 -8.34 -28.30
C THR A 272 4.27 -8.11 -28.57
N GLU A 273 3.71 -8.84 -29.53
CA GLU A 273 2.27 -8.94 -29.73
C GLU A 273 1.51 -9.45 -28.50
N ARG A 274 2.10 -10.35 -27.72
CA ARG A 274 1.46 -10.92 -26.52
C ARG A 274 1.22 -9.88 -25.44
N VAL A 275 2.16 -8.96 -25.23
CA VAL A 275 2.01 -7.85 -24.27
C VAL A 275 0.88 -6.92 -24.72
N VAL A 276 0.86 -6.56 -26.00
CA VAL A 276 -0.18 -5.68 -26.55
C VAL A 276 -1.57 -6.33 -26.50
N SER A 277 -1.68 -7.64 -26.75
CA SER A 277 -2.95 -8.38 -26.59
C SER A 277 -3.51 -8.23 -25.18
N ARG A 278 -2.66 -8.34 -24.15
CA ARG A 278 -3.08 -8.16 -22.75
C ARG A 278 -3.55 -6.74 -22.46
N PHE A 279 -2.92 -5.73 -23.04
CA PHE A 279 -3.39 -4.34 -22.93
C PHE A 279 -4.76 -4.17 -23.56
N ILE A 280 -4.97 -4.68 -24.78
CA ILE A 280 -6.25 -4.56 -25.48
C ILE A 280 -7.38 -5.30 -24.74
N GLU A 281 -7.09 -6.49 -24.19
CA GLU A 281 -8.09 -7.32 -23.51
C GLU A 281 -8.45 -6.83 -22.10
N HIS A 282 -7.49 -6.27 -21.35
CA HIS A 282 -7.64 -6.07 -19.91
C HIS A 282 -7.38 -4.64 -19.41
N TYR A 283 -7.03 -3.69 -20.29
CA TYR A 283 -6.73 -2.32 -19.90
C TYR A 283 -7.70 -1.34 -20.57
N HIS A 284 -8.11 -0.32 -19.82
CA HIS A 284 -8.69 0.88 -20.37
C HIS A 284 -7.59 1.70 -21.04
N ILE A 285 -7.59 1.69 -22.37
CA ILE A 285 -6.62 2.46 -23.17
C ILE A 285 -7.07 3.92 -23.21
N CYS A 286 -6.37 4.76 -22.46
CA CYS A 286 -6.67 6.17 -22.29
C CYS A 286 -5.66 7.00 -23.10
N ASN A 287 -6.03 7.38 -24.33
CA ASN A 287 -5.19 8.22 -25.19
C ASN A 287 -5.40 9.70 -24.85
N ILE A 288 -4.47 10.26 -24.09
CA ILE A 288 -4.42 11.67 -23.68
C ILE A 288 -3.69 12.47 -24.76
N TYR A 289 -4.35 13.50 -25.28
CA TYR A 289 -3.76 14.40 -26.27
C TYR A 289 -4.01 15.86 -25.90
N GLY A 290 -3.10 16.73 -26.34
CA GLY A 290 -3.09 18.14 -26.02
C GLY A 290 -1.70 18.74 -26.25
N GLU A 291 -1.56 19.99 -25.84
CA GLU A 291 -0.28 20.71 -25.84
C GLU A 291 0.63 20.22 -24.71
N ASP A 292 1.93 20.49 -24.80
CA ASP A 292 2.86 20.21 -23.70
C ASP A 292 2.60 21.20 -22.56
N ILE A 293 2.01 20.70 -21.48
CA ILE A 293 1.65 21.49 -20.29
C ILE A 293 2.90 22.04 -19.60
N ARG A 294 4.05 21.37 -19.73
CA ARG A 294 5.32 21.85 -19.15
C ARG A 294 5.76 23.13 -19.85
N LEU A 295 5.59 23.22 -21.17
CA LEU A 295 5.84 24.44 -21.94
C LEU A 295 4.83 25.53 -21.56
N LEU A 296 3.54 25.22 -21.48
CA LEU A 296 2.52 26.19 -21.07
C LEU A 296 2.80 26.80 -19.69
N LYS A 297 3.24 25.99 -18.73
CA LYS A 297 3.65 26.46 -17.40
C LYS A 297 4.88 27.37 -17.48
N ALA A 298 5.87 27.02 -18.29
CA ALA A 298 7.08 27.83 -18.46
C ALA A 298 6.81 29.20 -19.11
N PHE A 299 5.84 29.30 -20.01
CA PHE A 299 5.47 30.58 -20.67
C PHE A 299 4.47 31.44 -19.88
N ARG A 300 3.81 30.89 -18.87
CA ARG A 300 2.85 31.61 -18.00
C ARG A 300 3.47 32.15 -16.71
N ASN A 301 4.69 31.72 -16.37
CA ASN A 301 5.50 32.24 -15.27
C ASN A 301 6.47 33.32 -15.77
#